data_AF-A0A937HZV6-F1
#
_entry.id   AF-A0A937HZV6-F1
#
_cell.length_a   1.000
_cell.length_b   1.000
_cell.length_c   1.000
_cell.angle_alpha   90.00
_cell.angle_beta   90.00
_cell.angle_gamma   90.00
#
_symmetry.space_group_name_H-M   'P 1'
#
loop_
_entity.id
_entity.type
_entity.pdbx_description
1 polymer ?
#
loop_
_entity_poly.entity_id
_entity_poly.type
_entity_poly.pdbx_seq_one_letter_code
_entity_poly.pdbx_strand_id
1 'polypeptide(L)'
;MESEPKPESTPWLKAELPPGQRGPTTALLAGGDLRLSTRRTEKRFQDGNRRWTVELHRGTTLLASWDAASGIAERQSADRRWSPGNAAPLPAGDYSLGRPEPWGDDLWFDLQPRFETTRSALGIHRCYPGTGCICLPSREDIDALAAWVKQGDLRRLTVVN
;
A
#
# COMPACT_ATOMS: atom_id res chain seq x y z
N MET A 1 -24.71 31.61 -41.82
CA MET A 1 -23.74 31.83 -40.73
C MET A 1 -24.52 31.68 -39.43
N GLU A 2 -24.65 30.45 -38.96
CA GLU A 2 -25.14 30.17 -37.61
C GLU A 2 -24.03 29.35 -36.94
N SER A 3 -23.35 30.01 -36.01
CA SER A 3 -22.32 29.39 -35.18
C SER A 3 -23.03 28.57 -34.10
N GLU A 4 -23.01 27.24 -34.25
CA GLU A 4 -23.39 26.32 -33.18
C GLU A 4 -22.50 26.55 -31.95
N PRO A 5 -23.05 26.60 -30.73
CA PRO A 5 -22.24 26.71 -29.53
C PRO A 5 -21.45 25.42 -29.32
N LYS A 6 -20.13 25.57 -29.22
CA LYS A 6 -19.18 24.49 -28.88
C LYS A 6 -19.56 23.92 -27.51
N PRO A 7 -19.74 22.59 -27.36
CA PRO A 7 -20.00 22.01 -26.04
C PRO A 7 -18.81 22.28 -25.13
N GLU A 8 -19.06 22.98 -24.03
CA GLU A 8 -18.10 23.16 -22.95
C GLU A 8 -17.68 21.77 -22.45
N SER A 9 -16.40 21.49 -22.59
CA SER A 9 -15.78 20.28 -22.05
C SER A 9 -15.98 20.24 -20.55
N THR A 10 -16.86 19.35 -20.09
CA THR A 10 -17.01 19.00 -18.68
C THR A 10 -15.64 18.63 -18.14
N PRO A 11 -15.12 19.28 -17.08
CA PRO A 11 -13.87 18.84 -16.48
C PRO A 11 -14.14 17.47 -15.85
N TRP A 12 -13.64 16.43 -16.50
CA TRP A 12 -13.54 15.10 -15.91
C TRP A 12 -12.94 15.29 -14.52
N LEU A 13 -13.69 14.94 -13.46
CA LEU A 13 -13.20 14.96 -12.09
C LEU A 13 -11.83 14.29 -12.10
N LYS A 14 -10.75 15.08 -11.92
CA LYS A 14 -9.50 14.54 -11.42
C LYS A 14 -9.91 13.90 -10.10
N ALA A 15 -9.87 12.57 -10.01
CA ALA A 15 -10.11 11.90 -8.76
C ALA A 15 -9.17 12.55 -7.74
N GLU A 16 -9.72 13.34 -6.83
CA GLU A 16 -8.92 14.04 -5.85
C GLU A 16 -8.20 13.00 -5.02
N LEU A 17 -6.89 13.18 -4.86
CA LEU A 17 -6.12 12.29 -4.01
C LEU A 17 -6.72 12.34 -2.60
N PRO A 18 -6.75 11.19 -1.88
CA PRO A 18 -7.19 11.19 -0.51
C PRO A 18 -6.43 12.24 0.33
N PRO A 19 -7.07 12.84 1.36
CA PRO A 19 -6.53 14.02 2.05
C PRO A 19 -5.19 13.76 2.75
N GLY A 20 -4.91 12.50 3.11
CA GLY A 20 -3.68 12.05 3.74
C GLY A 20 -2.66 11.41 2.79
N GLN A 21 -2.88 11.49 1.46
CA GLN A 21 -2.03 10.82 0.47
C GLN A 21 -0.55 11.19 0.61
N ARG A 22 -0.26 12.46 0.90
CA ARG A 22 1.11 12.99 1.04
C ARG A 22 1.65 12.91 2.48
N GLY A 23 0.95 12.22 3.36
CA GLY A 23 1.29 12.11 4.78
C GLY A 23 0.25 12.73 5.71
N PRO A 24 0.46 12.60 7.03
CA PRO A 24 -0.46 13.10 8.04
C PRO A 24 -0.41 14.63 8.16
N THR A 25 -1.53 15.20 8.59
CA THR A 25 -1.62 16.57 9.11
C THR A 25 -2.18 16.53 10.53
N THR A 26 -2.01 17.60 11.31
CA THR A 26 -2.57 17.69 12.68
C THR A 26 -4.08 17.41 12.71
N ALA A 27 -4.84 17.97 11.76
CA ALA A 27 -6.27 17.72 11.66
C ALA A 27 -6.58 16.26 11.35
N LEU A 28 -5.80 15.64 10.44
CA LEU A 28 -5.98 14.24 10.10
C LEU A 28 -5.56 13.31 11.23
N LEU A 29 -4.63 13.65 12.11
CA LEU A 29 -4.25 12.80 13.25
C LEU A 29 -5.29 12.81 14.38
N ALA A 30 -6.05 13.89 14.55
CA ALA A 30 -6.96 14.07 15.68
C ALA A 30 -8.25 13.21 15.65
N GLY A 31 -8.61 12.61 14.52
CA GLY A 31 -9.94 11.99 14.34
C GLY A 31 -10.10 10.54 14.83
N GLY A 32 -9.25 10.06 15.74
CA GLY A 32 -9.36 8.70 16.32
C GLY A 32 -8.73 7.59 15.48
N ASP A 33 -9.16 6.36 15.74
CA ASP A 33 -8.48 5.12 15.34
C ASP A 33 -8.24 4.99 13.83
N LEU A 34 -6.99 4.65 13.51
CA LEU A 34 -6.51 4.44 12.16
C LEU A 34 -6.31 2.94 11.89
N ARG A 35 -6.62 2.52 10.67
CA ARG A 35 -6.43 1.15 10.20
C ARG A 35 -5.64 1.14 8.91
N LEU A 36 -4.52 0.42 8.90
CA LEU A 36 -3.73 0.18 7.71
C LEU A 36 -4.06 -1.22 7.17
N SER A 37 -4.32 -1.29 5.87
CA SER A 37 -4.52 -2.56 5.19
C SER A 37 -3.85 -2.57 3.83
N THR A 38 -3.60 -3.75 3.30
CA THR A 38 -3.18 -3.90 1.91
C THR A 38 -4.00 -4.95 1.22
N ARG A 39 -4.27 -4.77 -0.07
CA ARG A 39 -5.04 -5.74 -0.86
C ARG A 39 -4.59 -5.78 -2.30
N ARG A 40 -4.78 -6.94 -2.92
CA ARG A 40 -4.61 -7.11 -4.35
C ARG A 40 -5.73 -6.39 -5.09
N THR A 41 -5.42 -5.83 -6.24
CA THR A 41 -6.42 -5.27 -7.16
C THR A 41 -6.46 -6.06 -8.47
N GLU A 42 -7.54 -5.89 -9.24
CA GLU A 42 -7.61 -6.41 -10.60
C GLU A 42 -6.75 -5.63 -11.60
N LYS A 43 -6.25 -4.46 -11.20
CA LYS A 43 -5.36 -3.65 -12.04
C LYS A 43 -3.97 -4.27 -12.12
N ARG A 44 -3.26 -3.89 -13.18
CA ARG A 44 -1.87 -4.29 -13.43
C ARG A 44 -1.03 -3.05 -13.70
N PHE A 45 0.26 -3.15 -13.40
CA PHE A 45 1.26 -2.25 -13.97
C PHE A 45 1.47 -2.57 -15.46
N GLN A 46 2.17 -1.70 -16.18
CA GLN A 46 2.38 -1.82 -17.62
C GLN A 46 3.11 -3.10 -18.03
N ASP A 47 3.96 -3.62 -17.15
CA ASP A 47 4.74 -4.85 -17.33
C ASP A 47 3.96 -6.14 -16.95
N GLY A 48 2.68 -6.01 -16.58
CA GLY A 48 1.83 -7.14 -16.23
C GLY A 48 1.82 -7.53 -14.76
N ASN A 49 2.72 -6.99 -13.92
CA ASN A 49 2.69 -7.24 -12.48
C ASN A 49 1.37 -6.77 -11.86
N ARG A 50 0.85 -7.54 -10.90
CA ARG A 50 -0.40 -7.18 -10.22
C ARG A 50 -0.19 -5.95 -9.35
N ARG A 51 -1.11 -5.01 -9.45
CA ARG A 51 -1.15 -3.86 -8.57
C ARG A 51 -1.83 -4.24 -7.27
N TRP A 52 -1.17 -3.91 -6.17
CA TRP A 52 -1.70 -3.92 -4.83
C TRP A 52 -1.94 -2.47 -4.39
N THR A 53 -2.81 -2.27 -3.41
CA THR A 53 -2.96 -0.97 -2.75
C THR A 53 -2.64 -1.13 -1.27
N VAL A 54 -1.95 -0.15 -0.69
CA VAL A 54 -1.86 0.03 0.77
C VAL A 54 -2.80 1.17 1.12
N GLU A 55 -3.82 0.88 1.90
CA GLU A 55 -4.91 1.81 2.21
C GLU A 55 -4.89 2.12 3.71
N LEU A 56 -4.97 3.42 4.02
CA LEU A 56 -5.15 3.94 5.38
C LEU A 56 -6.58 4.43 5.54
N HIS A 57 -7.28 3.90 6.53
CA HIS A 57 -8.67 4.20 6.82
C HIS A 57 -8.85 4.76 8.23
N ARG A 58 -9.89 5.59 8.37
CA ARG A 58 -10.52 5.93 9.64
C ARG A 58 -11.99 5.55 9.56
N GLY A 59 -12.38 4.50 10.28
CA GLY A 59 -13.69 3.88 10.07
C GLY A 59 -13.88 3.52 8.59
N THR A 60 -14.91 4.06 7.96
CA THR A 60 -15.19 3.87 6.52
C THR A 60 -14.50 4.90 5.60
N THR A 61 -13.86 5.92 6.17
CA THR A 61 -13.24 7.02 5.41
C THR A 61 -11.82 6.62 4.98
N LEU A 62 -11.57 6.65 3.67
CA LEU A 62 -10.24 6.50 3.09
C LEU A 62 -9.42 7.78 3.30
N LEU A 63 -8.29 7.68 3.98
CA LEU A 63 -7.38 8.80 4.22
C LEU A 63 -6.20 8.81 3.26
N ALA A 64 -5.69 7.64 2.85
CA ALA A 64 -4.60 7.51 1.89
C ALA A 64 -4.67 6.14 1.16
N SER A 65 -4.21 6.10 -0.08
CA SER A 65 -4.12 4.87 -0.88
C SER A 65 -2.87 4.91 -1.76
N TRP A 66 -1.88 4.09 -1.46
CA TRP A 66 -0.62 4.02 -2.21
C TRP A 66 -0.58 2.79 -3.11
N ASP A 67 -0.11 2.97 -4.34
CA ASP A 67 0.14 1.86 -5.25
C ASP A 67 1.32 1.02 -4.74
N ALA A 68 1.14 -0.29 -4.76
CA ALA A 68 2.14 -1.25 -4.33
C ALA A 68 2.21 -2.46 -5.25
N ALA A 69 3.22 -3.30 -5.07
CA ALA A 69 3.35 -4.62 -5.66
C ALA A 69 3.66 -5.65 -4.57
N SER A 70 3.12 -6.86 -4.70
CA SER A 70 3.49 -8.00 -3.87
C SER A 70 3.38 -9.29 -4.67
N GLY A 71 4.47 -10.05 -4.67
CA GLY A 71 4.68 -11.19 -5.56
C GLY A 71 4.86 -10.78 -7.02
N ILE A 72 5.60 -11.60 -7.78
CA ILE A 72 5.75 -11.40 -9.23
C ILE A 72 4.51 -11.88 -9.99
N ALA A 73 4.34 -11.44 -11.24
CA ALA A 73 3.17 -11.72 -12.06
C ALA A 73 2.82 -13.22 -12.15
N GLU A 74 3.83 -14.08 -12.26
CA GLU A 74 3.70 -15.54 -12.46
C GLU A 74 3.37 -16.29 -11.16
N ARG A 75 3.50 -15.63 -10.00
CA ARG A 75 3.39 -16.25 -8.67
C ARG A 75 2.22 -15.72 -7.84
N GLN A 76 1.31 -14.97 -8.45
CA GLN A 76 0.14 -14.38 -7.78
C GLN A 76 -0.83 -15.40 -7.16
N SER A 77 -0.81 -16.65 -7.66
CA SER A 77 -1.61 -17.77 -7.16
C SER A 77 -0.78 -18.84 -6.44
N ALA A 78 0.54 -18.66 -6.32
CA ALA A 78 1.39 -19.62 -5.64
C ALA A 78 1.08 -19.67 -4.13
N ASP A 79 1.44 -20.78 -3.49
CA ASP A 79 1.29 -20.90 -2.02
C ASP A 79 2.14 -19.83 -1.33
N ARG A 80 1.45 -18.88 -0.73
CA ARG A 80 2.07 -17.77 -0.01
C ARG A 80 2.17 -18.01 1.49
N ARG A 81 1.65 -19.12 2.03
CA ARG A 81 1.62 -19.38 3.47
C ARG A 81 2.71 -20.34 3.93
N TRP A 82 3.01 -21.37 3.15
CA TRP A 82 3.90 -22.44 3.63
C TRP A 82 5.19 -22.59 2.83
N SER A 83 5.27 -21.92 1.68
CA SER A 83 6.40 -21.99 0.75
C SER A 83 7.20 -20.68 0.76
N PRO A 84 8.28 -20.57 1.56
CA PRO A 84 9.17 -19.41 1.52
C PRO A 84 9.97 -19.35 0.22
N GLY A 85 10.44 -18.15 -0.14
CA GLY A 85 11.35 -17.97 -1.29
C GLY A 85 10.74 -18.19 -2.68
N ASN A 86 9.43 -18.39 -2.79
CA ASN A 86 8.76 -18.72 -4.06
C ASN A 86 8.22 -17.50 -4.84
N ALA A 87 8.58 -16.28 -4.41
CA ALA A 87 8.13 -15.01 -4.96
C ALA A 87 6.60 -14.80 -4.99
N ALA A 88 5.84 -15.57 -4.20
CA ALA A 88 4.42 -15.35 -4.00
C ALA A 88 4.17 -14.07 -3.14
N PRO A 89 3.01 -13.41 -3.29
CA PRO A 89 2.62 -12.26 -2.48
C PRO A 89 2.62 -12.56 -0.97
N LEU A 90 2.43 -11.54 -0.12
CA LEU A 90 2.25 -11.80 1.32
C LEU A 90 1.01 -12.68 1.58
N PRO A 91 1.11 -13.66 2.51
CA PRO A 91 -0.07 -14.36 3.00
C PRO A 91 -1.06 -13.39 3.65
N ALA A 92 -2.35 -13.67 3.48
CA ALA A 92 -3.38 -12.89 4.14
C ALA A 92 -3.41 -13.12 5.64
N GLY A 93 -3.78 -12.09 6.38
CA GLY A 93 -3.86 -12.10 7.83
C GLY A 93 -3.37 -10.80 8.45
N ASP A 94 -3.37 -10.77 9.77
CA ASP A 94 -2.88 -9.63 10.55
C ASP A 94 -1.39 -9.75 10.82
N TYR A 95 -0.72 -8.61 10.74
CA TYR A 95 0.70 -8.46 10.99
C TYR A 95 0.93 -7.42 12.07
N SER A 96 1.92 -7.66 12.91
CA SER A 96 2.54 -6.59 13.69
C SER A 96 3.41 -5.76 12.73
N LEU A 97 3.25 -4.44 12.76
CA LEU A 97 3.98 -3.50 11.92
C LEU A 97 5.07 -2.81 12.76
N GLY A 98 6.32 -2.99 12.36
CA GLY A 98 7.48 -2.30 12.91
C GLY A 98 7.46 -0.80 12.58
N ARG A 99 8.23 -0.01 13.35
CA ARG A 99 8.46 1.39 12.95
C ARG A 99 9.31 1.39 11.67
N PRO A 100 9.15 2.39 10.79
CA PRO A 100 10.09 2.62 9.70
C PRO A 100 11.50 2.88 10.23
N GLU A 101 12.44 2.07 9.76
CA GLU A 101 13.86 2.11 10.08
C GLU A 101 14.68 2.42 8.82
N PRO A 102 15.82 3.13 8.92
CA PRO A 102 16.71 3.35 7.79
C PRO A 102 17.22 2.03 7.21
N TRP A 103 17.20 1.91 5.88
CA TRP A 103 17.78 0.79 5.15
C TRP A 103 18.53 1.29 3.92
N GLY A 104 19.82 1.60 4.09
CA GLY A 104 20.57 2.35 3.08
C GLY A 104 19.96 3.74 2.89
N ASP A 105 19.70 4.11 1.63
CA ASP A 105 19.03 5.37 1.26
C ASP A 105 17.49 5.29 1.34
N ASP A 106 16.96 4.20 1.91
CA ASP A 106 15.55 3.85 1.95
C ASP A 106 15.01 3.57 3.36
N LEU A 107 13.78 3.09 3.43
CA LEU A 107 13.10 2.69 4.65
C LEU A 107 12.71 1.21 4.59
N TRP A 108 12.88 0.54 5.73
CA TRP A 108 12.35 -0.78 6.00
C TRP A 108 11.29 -0.71 7.09
N PHE A 109 10.18 -1.42 6.88
CA PHE A 109 9.15 -1.61 7.88
C PHE A 109 8.99 -3.11 8.08
N ASP A 110 9.35 -3.60 9.26
CA ASP A 110 9.21 -5.02 9.58
C ASP A 110 7.74 -5.45 9.64
N LEU A 111 7.41 -6.61 9.08
CA LEU A 111 6.10 -7.23 9.17
C LEU A 111 6.21 -8.62 9.79
N GLN A 112 5.80 -8.74 11.05
CA GLN A 112 5.75 -10.01 11.74
C GLN A 112 4.34 -10.61 11.67
N PRO A 113 4.15 -11.80 11.04
CA PRO A 113 2.86 -12.48 11.01
C PRO A 113 2.33 -12.74 12.42
N ARG A 114 1.03 -12.50 12.64
CA ARG A 114 0.32 -12.84 13.89
C ARG A 114 -0.51 -14.12 13.77
N PHE A 115 -0.10 -14.98 12.84
CA PHE A 115 -0.73 -16.25 12.50
C PHE A 115 0.35 -17.25 12.11
N GLU A 116 0.01 -18.54 12.13
CA GLU A 116 0.96 -19.59 11.74
C GLU A 116 1.29 -19.56 10.25
N THR A 117 2.58 -19.50 9.96
CA THR A 117 3.18 -19.45 8.63
C THR A 117 4.66 -19.80 8.75
N THR A 118 5.25 -20.37 7.69
CA THR A 118 6.71 -20.57 7.59
C THR A 118 7.41 -19.36 6.95
N ARG A 119 6.64 -18.34 6.54
CA ARG A 119 7.16 -17.11 5.96
C ARG A 119 7.78 -16.22 7.03
N SER A 120 8.95 -15.67 6.72
CA SER A 120 9.71 -14.76 7.57
C SER A 120 10.38 -13.68 6.72
N ALA A 121 11.08 -12.73 7.37
CA ALA A 121 11.76 -11.60 6.73
C ALA A 121 10.83 -10.81 5.77
N LEU A 122 9.59 -10.59 6.22
CA LEU A 122 8.58 -9.87 5.47
C LEU A 122 8.61 -8.41 5.88
N GLY A 123 8.33 -7.52 4.93
CA GLY A 123 8.28 -6.10 5.23
C GLY A 123 7.63 -5.26 4.16
N ILE A 124 7.64 -3.96 4.41
CA ILE A 124 7.32 -2.90 3.45
C ILE A 124 8.61 -2.13 3.16
N HIS A 125 8.92 -1.90 1.90
CA HIS A 125 10.03 -1.04 1.49
C HIS A 125 9.86 -0.57 0.04
N ARG A 126 10.72 0.34 -0.40
CA ARG A 126 10.77 0.70 -1.81
C ARG A 126 11.48 -0.40 -2.59
N CYS A 127 10.78 -0.94 -3.57
CA CYS A 127 11.27 -1.95 -4.49
C CYS A 127 10.33 -2.05 -5.68
N TYR A 128 10.81 -2.67 -6.75
CA TYR A 128 9.97 -3.14 -7.84
C TYR A 128 10.81 -4.08 -8.74
N PRO A 129 10.33 -5.28 -9.10
CA PRO A 129 9.05 -5.89 -8.72
C PRO A 129 9.06 -6.39 -7.27
N GLY A 130 7.87 -6.69 -6.72
CA GLY A 130 7.77 -7.27 -5.38
C GLY A 130 7.95 -8.78 -5.37
N THR A 131 9.01 -9.29 -4.75
CA THR A 131 9.31 -10.73 -4.64
C THR A 131 8.87 -11.33 -3.30
N GLY A 132 7.79 -10.81 -2.72
CA GLY A 132 7.15 -11.35 -1.51
C GLY A 132 7.03 -10.39 -0.34
N CYS A 133 7.63 -9.20 -0.42
CA CYS A 133 7.35 -8.04 0.43
C CYS A 133 6.20 -7.20 -0.15
N ILE A 134 5.80 -6.13 0.56
CA ILE A 134 4.97 -5.05 0.00
C ILE A 134 5.92 -3.98 -0.53
N CYS A 135 5.96 -3.84 -1.84
CA CYS A 135 6.81 -2.89 -2.52
C CYS A 135 6.04 -1.63 -2.88
N LEU A 136 6.44 -0.46 -2.37
CA LEU A 136 5.94 0.84 -2.82
C LEU A 136 6.98 1.43 -3.79
N PRO A 137 6.74 1.53 -5.10
CA PRO A 137 7.77 1.98 -6.04
C PRO A 137 8.15 3.47 -5.89
N SER A 138 7.24 4.30 -5.40
CA SER A 138 7.41 5.74 -5.26
C SER A 138 8.10 6.10 -3.94
N ARG A 139 9.13 6.96 -4.03
CA ARG A 139 9.81 7.52 -2.87
C ARG A 139 8.86 8.39 -2.03
N GLU A 140 8.05 9.22 -2.68
CA GLU A 140 7.09 10.08 -1.99
C GLU A 140 6.06 9.25 -1.21
N ASP A 141 5.60 8.14 -1.79
CA ASP A 141 4.58 7.29 -1.15
C ASP A 141 5.13 6.56 0.08
N ILE A 142 6.36 6.04 0.01
CA ILE A 142 6.97 5.38 1.18
C ILE A 142 7.30 6.38 2.30
N ASP A 143 7.73 7.59 1.95
CA ASP A 143 7.97 8.66 2.93
C ASP A 143 6.65 9.11 3.59
N ALA A 144 5.56 9.23 2.82
CA ALA A 144 4.23 9.52 3.33
C ALA A 144 3.70 8.41 4.27
N LEU A 145 3.85 7.15 3.88
CA LEU A 145 3.50 6.00 4.72
C LEU A 145 4.34 6.01 6.01
N ALA A 146 5.64 6.29 5.92
CA ALA A 146 6.52 6.38 7.08
C ALA A 146 6.07 7.45 8.07
N ALA A 147 5.67 8.62 7.56
CA ALA A 147 5.15 9.69 8.39
C ALA A 147 3.86 9.26 9.11
N TRP A 148 2.95 8.58 8.41
CA TRP A 148 1.73 8.02 9.02
C TRP A 148 2.01 6.97 10.09
N VAL A 149 2.93 6.03 9.83
CA VAL A 149 3.30 5.00 10.81
C VAL A 149 3.92 5.62 12.06
N LYS A 150 4.82 6.61 11.89
CA LYS A 150 5.48 7.29 13.00
C LYS A 150 4.50 8.15 13.81
N GLN A 151 3.74 9.03 13.16
CA GLN A 151 2.94 10.05 13.83
C GLN A 151 1.55 9.54 14.25
N GLY A 152 0.97 8.60 13.51
CA GLY A 152 -0.29 7.94 13.83
C GLY A 152 -0.15 6.69 14.70
N ASP A 153 1.08 6.38 15.15
CA ASP A 153 1.45 5.19 15.94
C ASP A 153 0.83 3.88 15.40
N LEU A 154 0.89 3.69 14.08
CA LEU A 154 0.33 2.50 13.44
C LEU A 154 1.21 1.28 13.74
N ARG A 155 0.64 0.28 14.44
CA ARG A 155 1.36 -0.95 14.84
C ARG A 155 0.83 -2.23 14.21
N ARG A 156 -0.14 -2.11 13.33
CA ARG A 156 -0.77 -3.25 12.67
C ARG A 156 -1.01 -2.96 11.21
N LEU A 157 -0.84 -3.99 10.40
CA LEU A 157 -1.26 -4.04 9.01
C LEU A 157 -2.11 -5.29 8.82
N THR A 158 -3.24 -5.18 8.14
CA THR A 158 -4.03 -6.33 7.70
C THR A 158 -3.82 -6.55 6.19
N VAL A 159 -3.37 -7.74 5.79
CA VAL A 159 -3.33 -8.16 4.39
C VAL A 159 -4.66 -8.81 4.04
N VAL A 160 -5.42 -8.16 3.16
CA VAL A 160 -6.76 -8.56 2.71
C VAL A 160 -6.65 -9.29 1.37
N ASN A 161 -7.59 -10.23 1.14
CA ASN A 161 -7.69 -11.01 -0.10
C ASN A 161 -8.71 -10.47 -1.08
#